data_AF-A0A109JR36-F1
#
_entry.id   AF-A0A109JR36-F1
#
_cell.length_a   1.000
_cell.length_b   1.000
_cell.length_c   1.000
_cell.angle_alpha   90.00
_cell.angle_beta   90.00
_cell.angle_gamma   90.00
#
_symmetry.space_group_name_H-M   'P 1'
#
loop_
_entity.id
_entity.type
_entity.pdbx_description
1 polymer ?
#
loop_
_entity_poly.entity_id
_entity_poly.type
_entity_poly.pdbx_seq_one_letter_code
_entity_poly.pdbx_strand_id
1 'polypeptide(L)' 'MKRYFWTLDREDQQTRSGLSTENELIAILETEDLPCVMTSDWLVATMHMDIEGSGLAIHESAYDPKMPWKLQMKLAA' A
#
# COMPACT_ATOMS: atom_id res chain seq x y z
N MET A 1 11.93 8.15 -12.54
CA MET A 1 11.51 7.49 -11.29
C MET A 1 10.00 7.56 -11.25
N LYS A 2 9.29 6.42 -11.21
CA LYS A 2 7.82 6.39 -11.14
C LYS A 2 7.38 6.90 -9.76
N ARG A 3 6.26 7.63 -9.70
CA ARG A 3 5.61 8.05 -8.44
C ARG A 3 4.21 7.47 -8.39
N TYR A 4 3.72 7.27 -7.18
CA TYR A 4 2.43 6.64 -6.93
C TYR A 4 1.61 7.49 -6.00
N PHE A 5 0.36 7.74 -6.40
CA PHE A 5 -0.67 8.15 -5.46
C PHE A 5 -1.06 6.91 -4.66
N TRP A 6 -1.06 7.05 -3.34
CA TRP A 6 -1.43 5.96 -2.44
C TRP A 6 -2.39 6.42 -1.36
N THR A 7 -3.24 5.49 -0.93
CA THR A 7 -4.16 5.65 0.21
C THR A 7 -4.08 4.39 1.05
N LEU A 8 -3.85 4.54 2.35
CA LEU A 8 -3.89 3.50 3.36
C LEU A 8 -5.09 3.76 4.27
N ASP A 9 -6.13 2.95 4.11
CA ASP A 9 -7.31 2.93 4.95
C ASP A 9 -7.14 1.90 6.07
N ARG A 10 -7.45 2.32 7.29
CA ARG A 10 -7.39 1.51 8.50
C ARG A 10 -8.65 1.78 9.31
N GLU A 11 -9.29 0.74 9.85
CA GLU A 11 -10.48 0.97 10.71
C GLU A 11 -10.10 1.53 12.08
N ASP A 12 -8.90 1.22 12.57
CA ASP A 12 -8.39 1.62 13.89
C ASP A 12 -7.73 3.00 13.89
N GLN A 13 -7.44 3.56 12.71
CA GLN A 13 -6.65 4.79 12.56
C GLN A 13 -7.20 5.71 11.47
N GLN A 14 -6.70 6.94 11.43
CA GLN A 14 -7.07 7.87 10.37
C GLN A 14 -6.47 7.41 9.03
N THR A 15 -7.26 7.43 7.96
CA THR A 15 -6.80 7.22 6.59
C THR A 15 -5.58 8.10 6.30
N ARG A 16 -4.51 7.47 5.81
CA ARG A 16 -3.30 8.15 5.32
C ARG A 16 -3.27 8.12 3.80
N SER A 17 -2.73 9.17 3.18
CA SER A 17 -2.54 9.19 1.73
C SER A 17 -1.34 10.07 1.36
N GLY A 18 -0.83 9.89 0.15
CA GLY A 18 0.31 10.66 -0.32
C GLY A 18 0.71 10.42 -1.76
N LEU A 19 1.77 11.11 -2.16
CA LEU A 19 2.48 10.93 -3.41
C LEU A 19 3.92 10.55 -3.08
N SER A 20 4.31 9.32 -3.42
CA SER A 20 5.62 8.78 -3.04
C SER A 20 6.23 7.99 -4.19
N THR A 21 7.55 7.90 -4.19
CA THR A 21 8.26 6.87 -4.94
C THR A 21 8.12 5.51 -4.25
N GLU A 22 8.53 4.44 -4.92
CA GLU A 22 8.50 3.08 -4.37
C GLU A 22 9.22 2.99 -3.02
N ASN A 23 10.49 3.41 -2.96
CA ASN A 23 11.30 3.34 -1.74
C ASN A 23 10.73 4.21 -0.60
N GLU A 24 10.18 5.38 -0.92
CA GLU A 24 9.53 6.23 0.08
C GLU A 24 8.26 5.57 0.64
N LEU A 25 7.47 4.93 -0.22
CA LEU A 25 6.28 4.21 0.22
C LEU A 25 6.63 2.99 1.08
N ILE A 26 7.64 2.21 0.70
CA ILE A 26 8.13 1.08 1.51
C ILE A 26 8.54 1.57 2.89
N ALA A 27 9.35 2.64 2.97
CA ALA A 27 9.79 3.22 4.24
C ALA A 27 8.60 3.72 5.10
N ILE A 28 7.56 4.27 4.47
CA ILE A 28 6.32 4.65 5.19
C ILE A 28 5.64 3.40 5.76
N LEU A 29 5.44 2.36 4.95
CA LEU A 29 4.76 1.13 5.37
C LEU A 29 5.55 0.36 6.44
N GLU A 30 6.88 0.41 6.42
CA GLU A 30 7.72 -0.16 7.50
C GLU A 30 7.53 0.52 8.86
N THR A 31 7.07 1.78 8.88
CA THR A 31 6.72 2.48 10.13
C THR A 31 5.29 2.20 10.59
N GLU A 32 4.48 1.58 9.74
CA GLU A 32 3.11 1.22 10.06
C GLU A 32 3.05 -0.17 10.71
N ASP A 33 2.30 -0.29 11.80
CA ASP A 33 1.95 -1.58 12.39
C ASP A 33 0.83 -2.23 11.57
N LEU A 34 1.19 -2.82 10.42
CA LEU A 34 0.27 -3.50 9.49
C LEU A 34 0.37 -5.01 9.65
N PRO A 35 -0.69 -5.69 10.15
CA PRO A 35 -0.74 -7.14 10.15
C PRO A 35 -0.77 -7.67 8.70
N CYS A 36 0.33 -8.25 8.25
CA CYS A 36 0.48 -8.83 6.93
C CYS A 36 1.35 -10.09 6.97
N VAL A 37 1.12 -11.01 6.04
CA VAL A 37 2.00 -12.17 5.82
C VAL A 37 3.28 -11.77 5.06
N MET A 38 3.26 -10.62 4.38
CA MET A 38 4.34 -10.13 3.52
C MET A 38 5.00 -8.89 4.13
N THR A 39 6.29 -8.70 3.85
CA THR A 39 7.01 -7.45 4.18
C THR A 39 6.61 -6.32 3.22
N SER A 40 6.86 -5.07 3.64
CA SER A 40 6.47 -3.86 2.90
C SER A 40 7.01 -3.82 1.46
N ASP A 41 8.25 -4.27 1.24
CA ASP A 41 8.88 -4.35 -0.08
C ASP A 41 8.19 -5.38 -0.99
N TRP A 42 7.86 -6.56 -0.47
CA TRP A 42 7.15 -7.59 -1.23
C TRP A 42 5.70 -7.17 -1.55
N LEU A 43 5.02 -6.52 -0.61
CA LEU A 43 3.69 -5.96 -0.81
C LEU A 43 3.71 -4.95 -1.97
N VAL A 44 4.60 -3.96 -1.92
CA VAL A 44 4.71 -2.93 -2.97
C VAL A 44 5.09 -3.54 -4.32
N ALA A 45 6.01 -4.51 -4.35
CA ALA A 45 6.40 -5.21 -5.58
C ALA A 45 5.21 -5.94 -6.23
N THR A 46 4.38 -6.64 -5.44
CA THR A 46 3.16 -7.29 -5.99
C THR A 46 2.15 -6.29 -6.52
N MET A 47 1.91 -5.20 -5.79
CA MET A 47 1.00 -4.13 -6.23
C MET A 47 1.52 -3.43 -7.50
N HIS A 48 2.83 -3.32 -7.69
CA HIS A 48 3.41 -2.79 -8.93
C HIS A 48 3.05 -3.66 -10.14
N MET A 49 3.12 -4.99 -10.01
CA MET A 49 2.75 -5.90 -11.10
C MET A 49 1.29 -5.71 -11.51
N ASP A 50 0.39 -5.48 -10.54
CA ASP A 50 -1.02 -5.22 -10.81
C ASP A 50 -1.24 -3.85 -11.50
N ILE A 51 -0.54 -2.79 -11.08
CA ILE A 51 -0.62 -1.46 -11.69
C ILE A 51 -0.22 -1.49 -13.17
N GLU A 52 0.78 -2.27 -13.55
CA GLU A 52 1.23 -2.32 -14.95
C GLU A 52 0.14 -2.87 -15.90
N GLY A 53 -0.80 -3.66 -15.37
CA GLY A 53 -1.95 -4.15 -16.14
C GLY A 53 -3.19 -3.25 -16.11
N SER A 54 -3.49 -2.62 -14.97
CA SER A 54 -4.78 -1.93 -14.73
C SER A 54 -4.67 -0.42 -14.45
N GLY A 55 -3.46 0.08 -14.20
CA GLY A 55 -3.20 1.43 -13.69
C GLY A 55 -3.55 1.64 -12.21
N LEU A 56 -4.06 0.62 -11.51
CA LEU A 56 -4.50 0.68 -10.10
C LEU A 56 -4.29 -0.67 -9.42
N ALA A 57 -3.58 -0.69 -8.31
CA ALA A 57 -3.52 -1.84 -7.41
C ALA A 57 -4.29 -1.57 -6.12
N ILE A 58 -4.94 -2.61 -5.63
CA ILE A 58 -5.64 -2.60 -4.35
C ILE A 58 -5.25 -3.88 -3.61
N HIS A 59 -4.73 -3.71 -2.39
CA HIS A 59 -4.50 -4.79 -1.46
C HIS A 59 -5.40 -4.61 -0.25
N GLU A 60 -6.15 -5.65 0.11
CA GLU A 60 -6.98 -5.70 1.32
C GLU A 60 -6.45 -6.83 2.20
N SER A 61 -6.01 -6.50 3.42
CA SER A 61 -5.58 -7.50 4.38
C SER A 61 -6.74 -7.90 5.27
N ALA A 62 -7.11 -9.18 5.18
CA ALA A 62 -8.03 -9.85 6.10
C ALA A 62 -7.28 -10.75 7.10
N TYR A 63 -5.96 -10.58 7.23
CA TYR A 63 -5.11 -11.46 8.05
C TYR A 63 -5.49 -11.38 9.54
N ASP A 64 -5.66 -10.17 10.08
CA ASP A 64 -6.27 -9.95 11.38
C ASP A 64 -7.66 -9.33 11.21
N PRO A 65 -8.75 -10.09 11.46
CA PRO A 65 -10.11 -9.60 11.35
C PRO A 65 -10.43 -8.40 12.27
N LYS A 66 -9.62 -8.13 13.29
CA LYS A 66 -9.79 -7.01 14.22
C LYS A 66 -9.07 -5.74 13.78
N MET A 67 -8.16 -5.86 12.82
CA MET A 67 -7.36 -4.76 12.29
C MET A 67 -7.33 -4.81 10.76
N PRO A 68 -8.49 -4.74 10.10
CA PRO A 68 -8.53 -4.70 8.64
C PRO A 68 -7.88 -3.42 8.14
N TRP A 69 -7.10 -3.55 7.08
CA TRP A 69 -6.51 -2.42 6.39
C TRP A 69 -6.49 -2.64 4.89
N LYS A 70 -6.48 -1.55 4.16
CA LYS A 70 -6.52 -1.51 2.70
C LYS A 70 -5.51 -0.51 2.18
N LEU A 71 -4.64 -0.96 1.28
CA LEU A 71 -3.71 -0.11 0.55
C LEU A 71 -4.16 -0.02 -0.90
N GLN A 72 -4.33 1.20 -1.40
CA GLN A 72 -4.58 1.48 -2.80
C GLN A 72 -3.40 2.23 -3.38
N MET A 73 -2.97 1.87 -4.60
CA MET A 73 -1.87 2.51 -5.29
C MET A 73 -2.21 2.75 -6.76
N LYS A 74 -1.89 3.94 -7.26
CA LYS A 74 -2.09 4.34 -8.66
C LYS A 74 -0.86 5.07 -9.17
N LEU A 75 -0.43 4.78 -10.40
CA LEU A 75 0.66 5.50 -11.04
C LEU A 75 0.29 6.98 -11.21
N ALA A 76 1.17 7.88 -10.76
CA ALA A 76 1.06 9.30 -11.03
C ALA A 76 1.45 9.59 -12.48
N ALA A 77 0.58 10.30 -13.21
CA ALA A 77 0.76 10.67 -14.61
C ALA A 77 1.88 11.71 -14.81
#